data_AF-A0A8J5MGZ1-F1
#
_entry.id   AF-A0A8J5MGZ1-F1
#
_cell.length_a   1.000
_cell.length_b   1.000
_cell.length_c   1.000
_cell.angle_alpha   90.00
_cell.angle_beta   90.00
_cell.angle_gamma   90.00
#
_symmetry.space_group_name_H-M   'P 1'
#
loop_
_entity.id
_entity.type
_entity.pdbx_description
1 polymer ?
#
loop_
_entity_poly.entity_id
_entity_poly.type
_entity_poly.pdbx_seq_one_letter_code
_entity_poly.pdbx_strand_id
1 'polypeptide(L)'
;MQRHVLVGTRRFLSSRRKPEHFSSLATALRVFHEQNGHFLVPYTFQVPQNETSSSTDNPWLQETRGLNLGREIRKFVDVSSAKSSSDLQSVRHQLDTVGFPQIRDWKRFQWEQKSLSALKTFKQIMGDLLVPRKFVVPKGDQQWSKPTWGLKLGSHVNSLRQNRDNLTTYQIQDLDDIGFVWVVADYNWDVLFMPALRRYRQLYGHSDVPQNFVVAEKTNEWPEGLQGYRLGAMVNRVRATSGYVEYVERDREELEKLGFYLNSHDHKWQATILPAFETYHRVYGNCNIHTHFIVPEEGSWPQSMWGMRLGFIARNIRNRGDFFLQVARDYEKLEKIGFVWNVFAAKWQYAVLPALSTYVRVYGDANVPADFVVPSKDPWPEESHGLKLGEFATSPVRRKNFADFIEIDRVQLEALGFFWSALSDDDVSGNDVFWLLE
;
A
#
# COMPACT_ATOMS: atom_id res chain seq x y z
N MET A 1 11.35 -43.62 67.94
CA MET A 1 11.07 -42.80 66.72
C MET A 1 9.63 -42.33 66.85
N GLN A 2 9.19 -41.07 66.75
CA GLN A 2 9.75 -39.79 66.35
C GLN A 2 8.89 -38.67 66.98
N ARG A 3 9.58 -37.72 67.63
CA ARG A 3 9.35 -36.27 67.82
C ARG A 3 7.92 -35.71 67.81
N HIS A 4 7.53 -35.21 68.99
CA HIS A 4 6.57 -34.12 69.21
C HIS A 4 6.90 -32.90 68.33
N VAL A 5 5.91 -32.43 67.56
CA VAL A 5 5.96 -31.15 66.84
C VAL A 5 5.44 -30.06 67.78
N LEU A 6 6.35 -29.26 68.32
CA LEU A 6 6.03 -28.03 69.05
C LEU A 6 5.44 -27.00 68.07
N VAL A 7 4.22 -26.57 68.39
CA VAL A 7 3.53 -25.45 67.77
C VAL A 7 4.31 -24.17 68.08
N GLY A 8 5.11 -23.72 67.11
CA GLY A 8 5.78 -22.43 67.14
C GLY A 8 4.94 -21.37 66.43
N THR A 9 4.05 -20.69 67.14
CA THR A 9 3.42 -19.45 66.71
C THR A 9 4.49 -18.37 66.58
N ARG A 10 5.12 -18.26 65.40
CA ARG A 10 5.92 -17.08 65.04
C ARG A 10 4.96 -15.90 64.87
N ARG A 11 4.70 -15.20 65.97
CA ARG A 11 4.27 -13.80 65.96
C ARG A 11 5.27 -13.02 65.10
N PHE A 12 4.88 -12.67 63.88
CA PHE A 12 5.55 -11.62 63.15
C PHE A 12 5.37 -10.34 63.96
N LEU A 13 6.44 -9.95 64.67
CA LEU A 13 6.54 -8.64 65.27
C LEU A 13 6.36 -7.61 64.15
N SER A 14 5.18 -6.99 64.15
CA SER A 14 4.91 -5.75 63.46
C SER A 14 6.05 -4.79 63.81
N SER A 15 6.95 -4.59 62.84
CA SER A 15 7.97 -3.55 62.88
C SER A 15 7.21 -2.24 63.04
N ARG A 16 7.21 -1.68 64.26
CA ARG A 16 6.78 -0.32 64.55
C ARG A 16 7.32 0.59 63.46
N ARG A 17 6.42 1.23 62.68
CA ARG A 17 6.78 2.23 61.68
C ARG A 17 7.62 3.30 62.38
N LYS A 18 8.90 3.41 62.02
CA LYS A 18 9.78 4.49 62.47
C LYS A 18 9.14 5.83 62.06
N PRO A 19 9.26 6.89 62.89
CA PRO A 19 8.83 8.23 62.49
C PRO A 19 9.51 8.61 61.17
N GLU A 20 8.71 8.97 60.17
CA GLU A 20 9.15 9.21 58.81
C GLU A 20 9.78 10.60 58.72
N HIS A 21 11.06 10.71 59.07
CA HIS A 21 11.80 11.95 58.96
C HIS A 21 12.32 12.13 57.53
N PHE A 22 11.69 13.01 56.76
CA PHE A 22 12.15 13.47 55.44
C PHE A 22 13.21 14.59 55.53
N SER A 23 13.99 14.64 56.62
CA SER A 23 14.84 15.79 56.98
C SER A 23 15.94 16.10 55.96
N SER A 24 16.44 15.11 55.22
CA SER A 24 17.48 15.28 54.21
C SER A 24 16.94 15.33 52.76
N LEU A 25 15.62 15.26 52.58
CA LEU A 25 14.97 15.18 51.27
C LEU A 25 15.16 16.45 50.44
N ALA A 26 14.88 17.62 51.02
CA ALA A 26 15.00 18.91 50.34
C ALA A 26 16.44 19.20 49.91
N THR A 27 17.41 18.87 50.77
CA THR A 27 18.83 19.02 50.51
C THR A 27 19.29 18.12 49.36
N ALA A 28 18.94 16.84 49.38
CA ALA A 28 19.26 15.90 48.31
C ALA A 28 18.60 16.29 46.98
N LEU A 29 17.36 16.78 47.02
CA LEU A 29 16.64 17.25 45.83
C LEU A 29 17.25 18.49 45.21
N ARG A 30 17.77 19.42 46.02
CA ARG A 30 18.47 20.63 45.53
C ARG A 30 19.69 20.25 44.70
N VAL A 31 20.55 19.40 45.24
CA VAL A 31 21.75 18.91 44.54
C VAL A 31 21.38 18.16 43.26
N PHE A 32 20.34 17.31 43.32
CA PHE A 32 19.85 16.63 42.13
C PHE A 32 19.38 17.63 41.05
N HIS A 33 18.64 18.65 41.45
CA HIS A 33 18.12 19.67 40.55
C HIS A 33 19.23 20.52 39.94
N GLU A 34 20.24 20.92 40.71
CA GLU A 34 21.41 21.65 40.21
C GLU A 34 22.20 20.85 39.17
N GLN A 35 22.37 19.54 39.38
CA GLN A 35 23.09 18.68 38.44
C GLN A 35 22.29 18.36 37.17
N ASN A 36 21.00 18.06 37.31
CA ASN A 36 20.19 17.51 36.22
C ASN A 36 19.28 18.55 35.56
N GLY A 37 19.02 19.69 36.23
CA GLY A 37 18.10 20.74 35.78
C GLY A 37 16.62 20.34 35.79
N HIS A 38 16.25 19.30 36.55
CA HIS A 38 14.86 18.83 36.65
C HIS A 38 14.62 18.04 37.95
N PHE A 39 13.34 17.87 38.35
CA PHE A 39 12.96 17.14 39.56
C PHE A 39 12.56 15.67 39.34
N LEU A 40 12.67 15.16 38.11
CA LEU A 40 12.35 13.77 37.77
C LEU A 40 13.42 12.77 38.23
N VAL A 41 13.35 12.35 39.50
CA VAL A 41 14.28 11.38 40.08
C VAL A 41 13.89 9.93 39.73
N PRO A 42 14.80 9.13 39.13
CA PRO A 42 14.58 7.70 38.89
C PRO A 42 14.26 6.93 40.18
N TYR A 43 13.40 5.92 40.12
CA TYR A 43 12.97 5.15 41.31
C TYR A 43 14.14 4.46 42.04
N THR A 44 15.14 4.03 41.30
CA THR A 44 16.31 3.32 41.82
C THR A 44 17.47 4.26 42.16
N PHE A 45 17.30 5.58 42.00
CA PHE A 45 18.38 6.52 42.25
C PHE A 45 18.73 6.54 43.74
N GLN A 46 19.96 6.14 44.03
CA GLN A 46 20.55 6.18 45.36
C GLN A 46 21.68 7.20 45.35
N VAL A 47 21.71 8.06 46.37
CA VAL A 47 22.78 9.05 46.52
C VAL A 47 24.11 8.30 46.71
N PRO A 48 25.15 8.62 45.91
CA PRO A 48 26.45 7.95 45.99
C PRO A 48 27.03 7.93 47.41
N GLN A 49 27.57 6.78 47.82
CA GLN A 49 28.16 6.58 49.15
C GLN A 49 29.67 6.87 49.21
N ASN A 50 30.38 6.82 48.08
CA ASN A 50 31.84 6.69 48.10
C ASN A 50 32.61 8.01 48.19
N GLU A 51 33.49 8.03 49.19
CA GLU A 51 34.76 8.75 49.19
C GLU A 51 35.69 8.11 48.15
N THR A 52 35.85 8.73 46.98
CA THR A 52 36.98 8.42 46.11
C THR A 52 37.82 9.69 45.98
N SER A 53 38.84 9.70 46.82
CA SER A 53 40.16 10.33 46.69
C SER A 53 40.50 10.97 45.33
N SER A 54 39.93 12.14 45.05
CA SER A 54 40.61 13.31 44.49
C SER A 54 39.56 14.37 44.13
N SER A 55 39.86 15.63 44.47
CA SER A 55 39.12 16.86 44.15
C SER A 55 37.99 17.28 45.11
N THR A 56 38.01 18.58 45.37
CA THR A 56 37.29 19.42 46.32
C THR A 56 35.79 19.63 46.05
N ASP A 57 35.14 18.81 45.21
CA ASP A 57 33.77 19.06 44.75
C ASP A 57 32.88 17.82 44.87
N ASN A 58 32.60 17.37 46.10
CA ASN A 58 31.47 16.44 46.32
C ASN A 58 30.23 17.26 46.74
N PRO A 59 29.27 17.49 45.84
CA PRO A 59 28.09 18.31 46.11
C PRO A 59 27.07 17.62 47.02
N TRP A 60 27.24 16.32 47.33
CA TRP A 60 26.34 15.56 48.19
C TRP A 60 26.77 15.58 49.66
N LEU A 61 25.94 16.20 50.49
CA LEU A 61 26.15 16.29 51.95
C LEU A 61 26.09 14.92 52.62
N GLN A 62 26.87 14.73 53.70
CA GLN A 62 27.00 13.45 54.42
C GLN A 62 25.64 12.85 54.82
N GLU A 63 24.70 13.70 55.24
CA GLU A 63 23.34 13.32 55.67
C GLU A 63 22.45 12.77 54.53
N THR A 64 22.82 13.01 53.27
CA THR A 64 22.09 12.56 52.09
C THR A 64 22.67 11.26 51.51
N ARG A 65 23.87 10.84 51.94
CA ARG A 65 24.60 9.68 51.37
C ARG A 65 23.85 8.37 51.61
N GLY A 66 23.73 7.55 50.56
CA GLY A 66 23.04 6.26 50.62
C GLY A 66 21.51 6.35 50.65
N LEU A 67 20.92 7.55 50.70
CA LEU A 67 19.48 7.75 50.65
C LEU A 67 18.94 7.38 49.26
N ASN A 68 17.87 6.59 49.23
CA ASN A 68 17.15 6.31 47.99
C ASN A 68 16.18 7.46 47.68
N LEU A 69 16.72 8.51 47.06
CA LEU A 69 15.98 9.74 46.78
C LEU A 69 14.72 9.46 45.95
N GLY A 70 14.79 8.52 45.00
CA GLY A 70 13.65 8.13 44.19
C GLY A 70 12.47 7.59 45.00
N ARG A 71 12.73 6.74 45.99
CA ARG A 71 11.71 6.18 46.87
C ARG A 71 11.18 7.20 47.85
N GLU A 72 12.06 7.99 48.46
CA GLU A 72 11.68 8.98 49.47
C GLU A 72 10.79 10.09 48.91
N ILE A 73 11.07 10.60 47.70
CA ILE A 73 10.21 11.65 47.11
C ILE A 73 8.82 11.13 46.79
N ARG A 74 8.71 9.92 46.22
CA ARG A 74 7.41 9.31 45.91
C ARG A 74 6.61 9.07 47.19
N LYS A 75 7.28 8.51 48.21
CA LYS A 75 6.67 8.29 49.52
C LYS A 75 6.22 9.60 50.16
N PHE A 76 7.02 10.67 50.07
CA PHE A 76 6.64 11.99 50.55
C PHE A 76 5.40 12.52 49.82
N VAL A 77 5.34 12.43 48.50
CA VAL A 77 4.17 12.85 47.70
C VAL A 77 2.91 12.05 48.07
N ASP A 78 3.05 10.74 48.24
CA ASP A 78 1.93 9.88 48.63
C ASP A 78 1.43 10.19 50.06
N VAL A 79 2.34 10.43 51.01
CA VAL A 79 1.97 10.72 52.41
C VAL A 79 1.43 12.14 52.57
N SER A 80 2.05 13.13 51.93
CA SER A 80 1.62 14.53 51.99
C SER A 80 0.30 14.80 51.29
N SER A 81 -0.07 14.00 50.28
CA SER A 81 -1.39 14.08 49.66
C SER A 81 -2.50 13.47 50.51
N ALA A 82 -2.18 12.48 51.36
CA ALA A 82 -3.14 11.77 52.20
C ALA A 82 -3.29 12.35 53.62
N LYS A 83 -2.23 12.97 54.18
CA LYS A 83 -2.19 13.46 55.56
C LYS A 83 -1.44 14.79 55.66
N SER A 84 -2.00 15.72 56.45
CA SER A 84 -1.36 16.99 56.78
C SER A 84 -0.80 16.93 58.20
N SER A 85 0.50 17.17 58.35
CA SER A 85 1.24 17.23 59.63
C SER A 85 2.15 18.45 59.63
N SER A 86 2.40 19.07 60.79
CA SER A 86 3.33 20.20 60.94
C SER A 86 4.72 19.87 60.38
N ASP A 87 5.20 18.64 60.60
CA ASP A 87 6.52 18.21 60.14
C ASP A 87 6.58 18.09 58.62
N LEU A 88 5.49 17.59 58.00
CA LEU A 88 5.38 17.50 56.54
C LEU A 88 5.24 18.88 55.90
N GLN A 89 4.57 19.82 56.56
CA GLN A 89 4.47 21.21 56.12
C GLN A 89 5.82 21.92 56.20
N SER A 90 6.62 21.67 57.24
CA SER A 90 7.98 22.17 57.36
C SER A 90 8.87 21.66 56.22
N VAL A 91 8.86 20.35 55.97
CA VAL A 91 9.59 19.74 54.83
C VAL A 91 9.05 20.29 53.49
N ARG A 92 7.74 20.51 53.37
CA ARG A 92 7.15 21.10 52.17
C ARG A 92 7.66 22.53 51.94
N HIS A 93 7.68 23.37 52.96
CA HIS A 93 8.23 24.72 52.86
C HIS A 93 9.71 24.68 52.43
N GLN A 94 10.50 23.73 52.96
CA GLN A 94 11.87 23.54 52.50
C GLN A 94 11.93 23.13 51.02
N LEU A 95 11.04 22.27 50.54
CA LEU A 95 10.96 21.89 49.13
C LEU A 95 10.51 23.05 48.23
N ASP A 96 9.62 23.92 48.72
CA ASP A 96 9.18 25.12 48.01
C ASP A 96 10.35 26.11 47.84
N THR A 97 11.25 26.25 48.83
CA THR A 97 12.47 27.06 48.66
C THR A 97 13.42 26.53 47.59
N VAL A 98 13.34 25.24 47.27
CA VAL A 98 14.13 24.60 46.20
C VAL A 98 13.42 24.70 44.84
N GLY A 99 12.17 25.18 44.80
CA GLY A 99 11.36 25.27 43.58
C GLY A 99 10.68 23.96 43.19
N PHE A 100 10.54 23.01 44.12
CA PHE A 100 9.89 21.74 43.83
C PHE A 100 8.37 21.92 43.61
N PRO A 101 7.81 21.48 42.46
CA PRO A 101 6.42 21.74 42.12
C PRO A 101 5.44 21.07 43.10
N GLN A 102 4.21 21.58 43.15
CA GLN A 102 3.15 21.02 43.99
C GLN A 102 2.56 19.77 43.33
N ILE A 103 3.25 18.65 43.49
CA ILE A 103 2.85 17.36 42.92
C ILE A 103 1.90 16.65 43.88
N ARG A 104 0.70 16.32 43.40
CA ARG A 104 -0.26 15.46 44.11
C ARG A 104 -0.17 13.99 43.69
N ASP A 105 0.09 13.76 42.41
CA ASP A 105 0.25 12.43 41.82
C ASP A 105 1.57 12.37 41.06
N TRP A 106 2.49 11.54 41.54
CA TRP A 106 3.80 11.36 40.92
C TRP A 106 3.71 10.74 39.51
N LYS A 107 2.76 9.82 39.28
CA LYS A 107 2.60 9.17 37.98
C LYS A 107 2.17 10.18 36.93
N ARG A 108 1.20 11.05 37.27
CA ARG A 108 0.75 12.15 36.41
C ARG A 108 1.88 13.13 36.11
N PHE A 109 2.61 13.57 37.13
CA PHE A 109 3.76 14.47 36.93
C PHE A 109 4.81 13.84 36.00
N GLN A 110 5.14 12.56 36.19
CA GLN A 110 6.07 11.86 35.32
C GLN A 110 5.58 11.75 33.87
N TRP A 111 4.29 11.48 33.68
CA TRP A 111 3.65 11.45 32.36
C TRP A 111 3.76 12.80 31.65
N GLU A 112 3.40 13.89 32.32
CA GLU A 112 3.43 15.26 31.77
C GLU A 112 4.85 15.68 31.38
N GLN A 113 5.81 15.42 32.27
CA GLN A 113 7.20 15.87 32.10
C GLN A 113 8.03 15.00 31.14
N LYS A 114 7.65 13.74 30.93
CA LYS A 114 8.33 12.85 29.96
C LYS A 114 7.53 12.69 28.68
N SER A 115 6.42 11.96 28.75
CA SER A 115 5.69 11.52 27.57
C SER A 115 5.04 12.70 26.85
N LEU A 116 4.28 13.52 27.58
CA LEU A 116 3.54 14.63 27.00
C LEU A 116 4.50 15.74 26.51
N SER A 117 5.52 16.09 27.30
CA SER A 117 6.57 17.04 26.90
C SER A 117 7.29 16.58 25.62
N ALA A 118 7.68 15.31 25.52
CA ALA A 118 8.34 14.79 24.32
C ALA A 118 7.42 14.84 23.09
N LEU A 119 6.13 14.50 23.25
CA LEU A 119 5.17 14.52 22.13
C LEU A 119 4.86 15.95 21.65
N LYS A 120 4.68 16.90 22.58
CA LYS A 120 4.50 18.32 22.24
C LYS A 120 5.70 18.87 21.49
N THR A 121 6.91 18.55 21.95
CA THR A 121 8.16 18.96 21.29
C THR A 121 8.27 18.34 19.90
N PHE A 122 7.99 17.04 19.76
CA PHE A 122 7.99 16.36 18.47
C PHE A 122 7.02 17.02 17.48
N LYS A 123 5.78 17.29 17.92
CA LYS A 123 4.76 17.96 17.11
C LYS A 123 5.21 19.36 16.68
N GLN A 124 5.86 20.12 17.56
CA GLN A 124 6.36 21.45 17.23
C GLN A 124 7.46 21.42 16.16
N ILE A 125 8.34 20.41 16.20
CA ILE A 125 9.47 20.28 15.26
C ILE A 125 8.99 19.71 13.92
N MET A 126 8.16 18.66 13.95
CA MET A 126 7.79 17.89 12.77
C MET A 126 6.44 18.29 12.15
N GLY A 127 5.59 19.00 12.90
CA GLY A 127 4.24 19.39 12.49
C GLY A 127 3.18 18.33 12.74
N ASP A 128 3.55 17.05 12.89
CA ASP A 128 2.65 15.92 13.13
C ASP A 128 3.05 15.06 14.34
N LEU A 129 2.23 14.07 14.68
CA LEU A 129 2.48 13.06 15.72
C LEU A 129 2.70 11.64 15.16
N LEU A 130 3.10 11.54 13.89
CA LEU A 130 3.46 10.30 13.21
C LEU A 130 4.89 9.88 13.53
N VAL A 131 5.17 9.71 14.83
CA VAL A 131 6.52 9.39 15.31
C VAL A 131 7.03 8.08 14.71
N PRO A 132 8.17 8.07 13.99
CA PRO A 132 8.75 6.84 13.44
C PRO A 132 9.10 5.84 14.55
N ARG A 133 8.81 4.55 14.35
CA ARG A 133 8.99 3.51 15.39
C ARG A 133 10.41 3.47 16.00
N LYS A 134 11.43 3.79 15.20
CA LYS A 134 12.85 3.80 15.60
C LYS A 134 13.32 5.15 16.17
N PHE A 135 12.47 6.17 16.21
CA PHE A 135 12.85 7.50 16.68
C PHE A 135 13.19 7.48 18.18
N VAL A 136 14.34 8.08 18.49
CA VAL A 136 14.87 8.25 19.84
C VAL A 136 15.18 9.74 20.02
N VAL A 137 14.76 10.30 21.15
CA VAL A 137 15.02 11.70 21.47
C VAL A 137 16.53 11.95 21.55
N PRO A 138 17.08 12.89 20.76
CA PRO A 138 18.49 13.25 20.80
C PRO A 138 18.95 13.67 22.20
N LYS A 139 20.20 13.36 22.55
CA LYS A 139 20.82 13.82 23.80
C LYS A 139 21.56 15.13 23.53
N GLY A 140 21.43 16.11 24.41
CA GLY A 140 22.14 17.39 24.30
C GLY A 140 21.47 18.44 23.43
N ASP A 141 20.34 18.11 22.79
CA ASP A 141 19.54 19.07 22.05
C ASP A 141 18.68 19.91 23.01
N GLN A 142 18.79 21.23 22.90
CA GLN A 142 18.12 22.19 23.78
C GLN A 142 16.62 22.30 23.51
N GLN A 143 16.15 21.91 22.31
CA GLN A 143 14.71 21.88 22.01
C GLN A 143 13.99 20.82 22.85
N TRP A 144 14.70 19.77 23.24
CA TRP A 144 14.16 18.68 24.03
C TRP A 144 14.43 18.88 25.51
N SER A 145 13.41 18.65 26.34
CA SER A 145 13.58 18.69 27.79
C SER A 145 14.55 17.58 28.22
N LYS A 146 15.51 17.90 29.09
CA LYS A 146 16.52 16.95 29.60
C LYS A 146 15.93 15.60 30.07
N PRO A 147 14.77 15.55 30.75
CA PRO A 147 14.17 14.27 31.16
C PRO A 147 13.78 13.33 30.00
N THR A 148 13.64 13.86 28.78
CA THR A 148 13.23 13.11 27.59
C THR A 148 14.41 12.58 26.78
N TRP A 149 15.63 13.06 27.04
CA TRP A 149 16.83 12.64 26.30
C TRP A 149 17.05 11.13 26.34
N GLY A 150 17.23 10.52 25.16
CA GLY A 150 17.39 9.08 25.01
C GLY A 150 16.10 8.25 25.14
N LEU A 151 14.94 8.89 25.30
CA LEU A 151 13.64 8.20 25.26
C LEU A 151 13.41 7.63 23.86
N LYS A 152 13.14 6.32 23.78
CA LYS A 152 12.71 5.65 22.54
C LYS A 152 11.25 6.02 22.22
N LEU A 153 11.02 7.29 21.91
CA LEU A 153 9.69 7.88 21.76
C LEU A 153 8.86 7.13 20.71
N GLY A 154 9.45 6.69 19.60
CA GLY A 154 8.73 5.90 18.58
C GLY A 154 8.19 4.56 19.12
N SER A 155 8.98 3.85 19.92
CA SER A 155 8.55 2.61 20.56
C SER A 155 7.52 2.87 21.66
N HIS A 156 7.68 3.98 22.40
CA HIS A 156 6.74 4.40 23.42
C HIS A 156 5.36 4.74 22.82
N VAL A 157 5.33 5.54 21.76
CA VAL A 157 4.11 5.89 21.00
C VAL A 157 3.40 4.66 20.47
N ASN A 158 4.14 3.69 19.92
CA ASN A 158 3.56 2.43 19.48
C ASN A 158 2.92 1.66 20.65
N SER A 159 3.56 1.66 21.82
CA SER A 159 2.99 1.05 23.02
C SER A 159 1.75 1.77 23.52
N LEU A 160 1.68 3.11 23.42
CA LEU A 160 0.48 3.88 23.77
C LEU A 160 -0.70 3.48 22.88
N ARG A 161 -0.48 3.34 21.57
CA ARG A 161 -1.52 2.89 20.63
C ARG A 161 -2.01 1.47 20.93
N GLN A 162 -1.10 0.54 21.21
CA GLN A 162 -1.43 -0.86 21.48
C GLN A 162 -2.15 -1.06 22.82
N ASN A 163 -1.85 -0.22 23.81
CA ASN A 163 -2.36 -0.35 25.17
C ASN A 163 -3.41 0.73 25.50
N ARG A 164 -4.15 1.24 24.51
CA ARG A 164 -5.12 2.34 24.70
C ARG A 164 -6.07 2.06 25.86
N ASP A 165 -6.60 0.84 25.95
CA ASP A 165 -7.58 0.46 26.97
C ASP A 165 -6.99 0.38 28.39
N ASN A 166 -5.66 0.32 28.51
CA ASN A 166 -4.94 0.29 29.79
C ASN A 166 -4.45 1.68 30.22
N LEU A 167 -4.67 2.72 29.41
CA LEU A 167 -4.29 4.09 29.75
C LEU A 167 -5.33 4.71 30.69
N THR A 168 -4.86 5.59 31.57
CA THR A 168 -5.76 6.34 32.44
C THR A 168 -6.51 7.41 31.66
N THR A 169 -7.71 7.79 32.11
CA THR A 169 -8.56 8.78 31.42
C THR A 169 -7.83 10.10 31.13
N TYR A 170 -7.02 10.60 32.07
CA TYR A 170 -6.24 11.83 31.84
C TYR A 170 -5.16 11.67 30.77
N GLN A 171 -4.56 10.49 30.60
CA GLN A 171 -3.56 10.26 29.57
C GLN A 171 -4.19 10.27 28.19
N ILE A 172 -5.38 9.66 28.06
CA ILE A 172 -6.15 9.69 26.82
C ILE A 172 -6.53 11.14 26.49
N GLN A 173 -7.09 11.88 27.45
CA GLN A 173 -7.44 13.29 27.26
C GLN A 173 -6.24 14.14 26.85
N ASP A 174 -5.10 14.02 27.55
CA ASP A 174 -3.89 14.78 27.22
C ASP A 174 -3.38 14.47 25.81
N LEU A 175 -3.53 13.23 25.34
CA LEU A 175 -3.16 12.80 23.99
C LEU A 175 -4.15 13.34 22.95
N ASP A 176 -5.45 13.28 23.23
CA ASP A 176 -6.49 13.81 22.36
C ASP A 176 -6.37 15.33 22.19
N ASP A 177 -6.07 16.06 23.28
CA ASP A 177 -5.89 17.52 23.28
C ASP A 177 -4.71 17.97 22.40
N ILE A 178 -3.67 17.14 22.27
CA ILE A 178 -2.54 17.42 21.37
C ILE A 178 -2.77 16.88 19.96
N GLY A 179 -3.92 16.27 19.67
CA GLY A 179 -4.27 15.68 18.38
C GLY A 179 -3.50 14.38 18.09
N PHE A 180 -3.30 13.54 19.09
CA PHE A 180 -2.58 12.27 18.94
C PHE A 180 -3.34 11.31 18.03
N VAL A 181 -2.65 10.82 17.00
CA VAL A 181 -3.21 9.86 16.06
C VAL A 181 -3.17 8.45 16.66
N TRP A 182 -4.33 7.97 17.11
CA TRP A 182 -4.52 6.60 17.61
C TRP A 182 -4.43 5.56 16.50
N VAL A 183 -5.16 5.79 15.42
CA VAL A 183 -5.20 4.91 14.24
C VAL A 183 -4.47 5.60 13.10
N VAL A 184 -3.26 5.15 12.82
CA VAL A 184 -2.40 5.74 11.78
C VAL A 184 -3.00 5.56 10.38
N ALA A 185 -3.78 4.49 10.16
CA ALA A 185 -4.46 4.25 8.89
C ALA A 185 -5.52 5.32 8.59
N ASP A 186 -6.35 5.70 9.57
CA ASP A 186 -7.35 6.77 9.44
C ASP A 186 -6.69 8.09 9.03
N TYR A 187 -5.65 8.50 9.76
CA TYR A 187 -4.92 9.73 9.44
C TYR A 187 -4.30 9.69 8.04
N ASN A 188 -3.64 8.57 7.71
CA ASN A 188 -3.05 8.38 6.38
C ASN A 188 -4.10 8.46 5.26
N TRP A 189 -5.33 8.02 5.52
CA TRP A 189 -6.41 8.03 4.55
C TRP A 189 -7.04 9.42 4.43
N ASP A 190 -7.54 9.95 5.55
CA ASP A 190 -8.36 11.17 5.62
C ASP A 190 -7.55 12.45 5.45
N VAL A 191 -6.34 12.49 6.01
CA VAL A 191 -5.52 13.70 6.04
C VAL A 191 -4.50 13.70 4.91
N LEU A 192 -4.00 12.53 4.50
CA LEU A 192 -2.96 12.44 3.47
C LEU A 192 -3.50 11.98 2.11
N PHE A 193 -4.01 10.75 2.03
CA PHE A 193 -4.34 10.10 0.77
C PHE A 193 -5.46 10.81 0.01
N MET A 194 -6.63 11.00 0.63
CA MET A 194 -7.79 11.60 -0.03
C MET A 194 -7.52 13.05 -0.49
N PRO A 195 -6.97 13.95 0.34
CA PRO A 195 -6.60 15.30 -0.11
C PRO A 195 -5.55 15.30 -1.23
N ALA A 196 -4.54 14.44 -1.13
CA ALA A 196 -3.51 14.32 -2.17
C ALA A 196 -4.11 13.83 -3.50
N LEU A 197 -5.01 12.84 -3.47
CA LEU A 197 -5.65 12.30 -4.66
C LEU A 197 -6.59 13.32 -5.32
N ARG A 198 -7.40 14.03 -4.53
CA ARG A 198 -8.23 15.16 -5.01
C ARG A 198 -7.37 16.19 -5.74
N ARG A 199 -6.23 16.56 -5.14
CA ARG A 199 -5.37 17.58 -5.72
C ARG A 199 -4.63 17.09 -6.97
N TYR A 200 -4.15 15.85 -6.95
CA TYR A 200 -3.54 15.23 -8.13
C TYR A 200 -4.50 15.28 -9.32
N ARG A 201 -5.76 14.89 -9.13
CA ARG A 201 -6.76 14.94 -10.20
C ARG A 201 -7.01 16.36 -10.71
N GLN A 202 -7.03 17.36 -9.83
CA GLN A 202 -7.19 18.77 -10.26
C GLN A 202 -6.03 19.24 -11.14
N LEU A 203 -4.80 18.79 -10.87
CA LEU A 203 -3.60 19.19 -11.59
C LEU A 203 -3.44 18.45 -12.92
N TYR A 204 -3.72 17.14 -12.94
CA TYR A 204 -3.42 16.26 -14.08
C TYR A 204 -4.67 15.81 -14.85
N GLY A 205 -5.88 16.09 -14.35
CA GLY A 205 -7.15 15.70 -14.96
C GLY A 205 -7.55 14.24 -14.77
N HIS A 206 -6.64 13.38 -14.26
CA HIS A 206 -6.88 11.95 -14.03
C HIS A 206 -6.32 11.49 -12.67
N SER A 207 -6.73 10.29 -12.23
CA SER A 207 -6.30 9.69 -10.96
C SER A 207 -5.31 8.52 -11.12
N ASP A 208 -4.77 8.33 -12.33
CA ASP A 208 -3.66 7.40 -12.58
C ASP A 208 -2.33 8.01 -12.11
N VAL A 209 -2.02 7.78 -10.84
CA VAL A 209 -0.78 8.24 -10.21
C VAL A 209 0.37 7.28 -10.51
N PRO A 210 1.50 7.74 -11.10
CA PRO A 210 2.71 6.93 -11.27
C PRO A 210 3.23 6.40 -9.94
N GLN A 211 3.74 5.16 -9.90
CA GLN A 211 4.19 4.51 -8.67
C GLN A 211 5.28 5.31 -7.92
N ASN A 212 6.16 5.99 -8.65
CA ASN A 212 7.25 6.80 -8.11
C ASN A 212 6.86 8.25 -7.86
N PHE A 213 5.59 8.64 -8.03
CA PHE A 213 5.14 10.00 -7.82
C PHE A 213 5.29 10.41 -6.34
N VAL A 214 5.95 11.54 -6.13
CA VAL A 214 6.16 12.19 -4.83
C VAL A 214 5.75 13.64 -4.95
N VAL A 215 4.98 14.11 -3.97
CA VAL A 215 4.59 15.52 -3.88
C VAL A 215 5.83 16.37 -3.67
N ALA A 216 6.07 17.32 -4.57
CA ALA A 216 7.24 18.18 -4.54
C ALA A 216 7.22 19.13 -3.33
N GLU A 217 8.37 19.30 -2.67
CA GLU A 217 8.50 20.12 -1.45
C GLU A 217 8.33 21.62 -1.69
N LYS A 218 8.55 22.12 -2.92
CA LYS A 218 8.72 23.56 -3.21
C LYS A 218 7.52 24.24 -3.86
N THR A 219 6.46 23.49 -4.17
CA THR A 219 5.29 24.03 -4.86
C THR A 219 4.15 24.28 -3.87
N ASN A 220 3.66 25.51 -3.81
CA ASN A 220 2.43 25.88 -3.06
C ASN A 220 1.14 25.34 -3.71
N GLU A 221 1.29 24.34 -4.58
CA GLU A 221 0.21 23.71 -5.32
C GLU A 221 -0.43 22.57 -4.53
N TRP A 222 0.17 22.14 -3.42
CA TRP A 222 -0.31 21.00 -2.62
C TRP A 222 -0.74 21.44 -1.22
N PRO A 223 -1.77 20.80 -0.63
CA PRO A 223 -2.14 21.03 0.76
C PRO A 223 -0.94 20.92 1.71
N GLU A 224 -0.94 21.74 2.77
CA GLU A 224 0.09 21.72 3.81
C GLU A 224 0.23 20.33 4.43
N GLY A 225 1.47 19.89 4.68
CA GLY A 225 1.78 18.58 5.25
C GLY A 225 1.86 17.42 4.24
N LEU A 226 1.57 17.67 2.96
CA LEU A 226 1.77 16.68 1.89
C LEU A 226 3.15 16.73 1.24
N GLN A 227 4.01 17.69 1.61
CA GLN A 227 5.35 17.78 1.03
C GLN A 227 6.14 16.48 1.25
N GLY A 228 6.72 15.93 0.18
CA GLY A 228 7.44 14.65 0.23
C GLY A 228 6.55 13.41 0.34
N TYR A 229 5.23 13.55 0.35
CA TYR A 229 4.30 12.43 0.41
C TYR A 229 4.36 11.60 -0.88
N ARG A 230 4.62 10.29 -0.73
CA ARG A 230 4.72 9.35 -1.86
C ARG A 230 3.34 8.83 -2.27
N LEU A 231 2.51 9.71 -2.85
CA LEU A 231 1.15 9.36 -3.27
C LEU A 231 1.12 8.14 -4.20
N GLY A 232 2.07 8.02 -5.12
CA GLY A 232 2.17 6.86 -6.02
C GLY A 232 2.34 5.52 -5.30
N ALA A 233 3.20 5.51 -4.27
CA ALA A 233 3.41 4.33 -3.44
C ALA A 233 2.16 4.01 -2.60
N MET A 234 1.43 5.03 -2.13
CA MET A 234 0.19 4.83 -1.40
C MET A 234 -0.91 4.27 -2.30
N VAL A 235 -1.12 4.82 -3.50
CA VAL A 235 -2.07 4.28 -4.49
C VAL A 235 -1.83 2.80 -4.72
N ASN A 236 -0.57 2.38 -4.90
CA ASN A 236 -0.25 0.97 -5.06
C ASN A 236 -0.60 0.14 -3.81
N ARG A 237 -0.35 0.65 -2.60
CA ARG A 237 -0.74 -0.05 -1.36
C ARG A 237 -2.26 -0.19 -1.24
N VAL A 238 -3.01 0.87 -1.53
CA VAL A 238 -4.49 0.85 -1.52
C VAL A 238 -5.02 -0.20 -2.50
N ARG A 239 -4.40 -0.32 -3.67
CA ARG A 239 -4.77 -1.33 -4.68
C ARG A 239 -4.36 -2.76 -4.30
N ALA A 240 -3.26 -2.94 -3.58
CA ALA A 240 -2.69 -4.27 -3.28
C ALA A 240 -3.06 -4.85 -1.91
N THR A 241 -3.45 -4.01 -0.94
CA THR A 241 -3.58 -4.41 0.46
C THR A 241 -5.04 -4.47 0.88
N SER A 242 -5.50 -5.63 1.34
CA SER A 242 -6.86 -5.82 1.87
C SER A 242 -7.18 -4.91 3.07
N GLY A 243 -6.16 -4.45 3.81
CA GLY A 243 -6.30 -3.53 4.94
C GLY A 243 -6.84 -2.13 4.60
N TYR A 244 -6.98 -1.78 3.32
CA TYR A 244 -7.64 -0.53 2.90
C TYR A 244 -9.08 -0.73 2.37
N VAL A 245 -9.58 -1.97 2.31
CA VAL A 245 -10.89 -2.27 1.73
C VAL A 245 -12.00 -1.50 2.46
N GLU A 246 -12.01 -1.48 3.78
CA GLU A 246 -13.03 -0.75 4.55
C GLU A 246 -13.04 0.75 4.25
N TYR A 247 -11.87 1.37 4.07
CA TYR A 247 -11.76 2.78 3.70
C TYR A 247 -12.22 3.06 2.27
N VAL A 248 -11.88 2.17 1.34
CA VAL A 248 -12.32 2.26 -0.04
C VAL A 248 -13.83 2.12 -0.14
N GLU A 249 -14.41 1.19 0.63
CA GLU A 249 -15.86 1.01 0.70
C GLU A 249 -16.55 2.22 1.32
N ARG A 250 -16.00 2.77 2.41
CA ARG A 250 -16.51 3.97 3.08
C ARG A 250 -16.57 5.18 2.16
N ASP A 251 -15.52 5.39 1.34
CA ASP A 251 -15.38 6.58 0.49
C ASP A 251 -15.59 6.28 -1.01
N ARG A 252 -16.27 5.16 -1.32
CA ARG A 252 -16.43 4.65 -2.69
C ARG A 252 -16.96 5.71 -3.66
N GLU A 253 -18.05 6.37 -3.30
CA GLU A 253 -18.71 7.37 -4.14
C GLU A 253 -17.77 8.54 -4.49
N GLU A 254 -16.94 8.95 -3.53
CA GLU A 254 -15.97 10.00 -3.77
C GLU A 254 -14.82 9.53 -4.67
N LEU A 255 -14.32 8.30 -4.45
CA LEU A 255 -13.29 7.71 -5.29
C LEU A 255 -13.78 7.53 -6.74
N GLU A 256 -15.02 7.09 -6.93
CA GLU A 256 -15.66 7.01 -8.24
C GLU A 256 -15.80 8.38 -8.88
N LYS A 257 -16.27 9.38 -8.12
CA LYS A 257 -16.33 10.77 -8.59
C LYS A 257 -14.97 11.25 -9.01
N LEU A 258 -13.90 10.92 -8.27
CA LEU A 258 -12.49 11.20 -8.57
C LEU A 258 -11.93 10.37 -9.75
N GLY A 259 -12.66 9.40 -10.28
CA GLY A 259 -12.14 8.49 -11.31
C GLY A 259 -10.97 7.65 -10.82
N PHE A 260 -10.92 7.36 -9.52
CA PHE A 260 -9.94 6.46 -8.92
C PHE A 260 -10.46 5.04 -8.96
N TYR A 261 -9.87 4.23 -9.84
CA TYR A 261 -10.20 2.82 -9.96
C TYR A 261 -9.19 1.98 -9.20
N LEU A 262 -9.69 1.06 -8.37
CA LEU A 262 -8.89 0.04 -7.68
C LEU A 262 -8.10 -0.80 -8.68
N ASN A 263 -8.70 -1.09 -9.83
CA ASN A 263 -8.00 -1.71 -10.94
C ASN A 263 -7.68 -0.65 -11.99
N SER A 264 -6.39 -0.26 -12.10
CA SER A 264 -5.91 0.70 -13.11
C SER A 264 -6.25 0.27 -14.55
N HIS A 265 -6.46 -1.03 -14.77
CA HIS A 265 -6.87 -1.57 -16.07
C HIS A 265 -8.27 -1.11 -16.49
N ASP A 266 -9.18 -0.81 -15.55
CA ASP A 266 -10.54 -0.36 -15.87
C ASP A 266 -10.56 1.04 -16.48
N HIS A 267 -9.84 1.99 -15.89
CA HIS A 267 -9.75 3.34 -16.45
C HIS A 267 -9.08 3.31 -17.82
N LYS A 268 -7.92 2.63 -17.92
CA LYS A 268 -7.21 2.48 -19.18
C LYS A 268 -8.09 1.84 -20.26
N TRP A 269 -8.89 0.84 -19.88
CA TRP A 269 -9.85 0.22 -20.77
C TRP A 269 -10.93 1.21 -21.25
N GLN A 270 -11.65 1.84 -20.32
CA GLN A 270 -12.78 2.72 -20.64
C GLN A 270 -12.36 4.02 -21.33
N ALA A 271 -11.29 4.65 -20.87
CA ALA A 271 -10.87 5.96 -21.35
C ALA A 271 -10.04 5.90 -22.63
N THR A 272 -9.35 4.77 -22.89
CA THR A 272 -8.39 4.70 -23.99
C THR A 272 -8.57 3.48 -24.89
N ILE A 273 -8.56 2.25 -24.37
CA ILE A 273 -8.50 1.05 -25.21
C ILE A 273 -9.82 0.80 -25.95
N LEU A 274 -10.95 0.83 -25.24
CA LEU A 274 -12.26 0.59 -25.85
C LEU A 274 -12.62 1.69 -26.87
N PRO A 275 -12.49 2.99 -26.57
CA PRO A 275 -12.69 4.06 -27.56
C PRO A 275 -11.73 3.98 -28.76
N ALA A 276 -10.50 3.48 -28.56
CA ALA A 276 -9.55 3.27 -29.66
C ALA A 276 -10.03 2.15 -30.61
N PHE A 277 -10.63 1.08 -30.09
CA PHE A 277 -11.25 0.05 -30.93
C PHE A 277 -12.48 0.58 -31.68
N GLU A 278 -13.35 1.34 -31.01
CA GLU A 278 -14.51 1.99 -31.66
C GLU A 278 -14.07 2.95 -32.78
N THR A 279 -13.02 3.74 -32.53
CA THR A 279 -12.46 4.66 -33.53
C THR A 279 -11.84 3.90 -34.69
N TYR A 280 -11.12 2.80 -34.43
CA TYR A 280 -10.57 1.95 -35.48
C TYR A 280 -11.67 1.43 -36.40
N HIS A 281 -12.74 0.88 -35.81
CA HIS A 281 -13.90 0.38 -36.56
C HIS A 281 -14.53 1.48 -37.41
N ARG A 282 -14.70 2.68 -36.86
CA ARG A 282 -15.26 3.83 -37.59
C ARG A 282 -14.41 4.26 -38.79
N VAL A 283 -13.08 4.16 -38.69
CA VAL A 283 -12.16 4.60 -39.75
C VAL A 283 -11.96 3.52 -40.82
N TYR A 284 -11.79 2.27 -40.42
CA TYR A 284 -11.40 1.17 -41.31
C TYR A 284 -12.55 0.18 -41.63
N GLY A 285 -13.72 0.35 -41.02
CA GLY A 285 -14.90 -0.49 -41.24
C GLY A 285 -14.82 -1.90 -40.62
N ASN A 286 -13.65 -2.35 -40.16
CA ASN A 286 -13.44 -3.63 -39.50
C ASN A 286 -12.55 -3.47 -38.26
N CYS A 287 -12.49 -4.48 -37.39
CA CYS A 287 -11.57 -4.52 -36.23
C CYS A 287 -10.44 -5.55 -36.41
N ASN A 288 -9.97 -5.77 -37.65
CA ASN A 288 -8.81 -6.61 -37.93
C ASN A 288 -7.50 -5.83 -37.76
N ILE A 289 -7.16 -5.54 -36.51
CA ILE A 289 -6.02 -4.68 -36.19
C ILE A 289 -4.71 -5.46 -36.36
N HIS A 290 -3.85 -4.98 -37.26
CA HIS A 290 -2.51 -5.53 -37.48
C HIS A 290 -1.65 -5.40 -36.22
N THR A 291 -0.83 -6.42 -35.93
CA THR A 291 -0.05 -6.52 -34.67
C THR A 291 0.89 -5.34 -34.40
N HIS A 292 1.38 -4.68 -35.46
CA HIS A 292 2.28 -3.53 -35.38
C HIS A 292 1.58 -2.19 -35.59
N PHE A 293 0.25 -2.17 -35.63
CA PHE A 293 -0.51 -0.94 -35.80
C PHE A 293 -0.29 0.00 -34.60
N ILE A 294 0.12 1.22 -34.92
CA ILE A 294 0.29 2.34 -33.99
C ILE A 294 -0.73 3.39 -34.39
N VAL A 295 -1.47 3.91 -33.41
CA VAL A 295 -2.46 4.96 -33.65
C VAL A 295 -1.75 6.20 -34.21
N PRO A 296 -2.12 6.67 -35.42
CA PRO A 296 -1.49 7.83 -36.04
C PRO A 296 -1.81 9.11 -35.28
N GLU A 297 -0.90 10.09 -35.36
CA GLU A 297 -1.03 11.41 -34.73
C GLU A 297 -1.88 12.39 -35.56
N GLU A 298 -2.62 11.88 -36.55
CA GLU A 298 -3.41 12.65 -37.50
C GLU A 298 -4.82 12.04 -37.67
N GLY A 299 -5.81 12.89 -37.95
CA GLY A 299 -7.18 12.48 -38.32
C GLY A 299 -8.18 12.35 -37.15
N SER A 300 -9.16 11.45 -37.32
CA SER A 300 -10.34 11.25 -36.44
C SER A 300 -10.04 10.61 -35.07
N TRP A 301 -8.77 10.56 -34.67
CA TRP A 301 -8.27 9.90 -33.45
C TRP A 301 -8.06 10.93 -32.33
N PRO A 302 -8.64 10.73 -31.14
CA PRO A 302 -8.38 11.62 -30.01
C PRO A 302 -6.90 11.61 -29.60
N GLN A 303 -6.43 12.78 -29.18
CA GLN A 303 -5.02 13.01 -28.83
C GLN A 303 -4.48 12.08 -27.73
N SER A 304 -5.37 11.65 -26.83
CA SER A 304 -5.06 10.71 -25.75
C SER A 304 -4.67 9.31 -26.24
N MET A 305 -4.90 9.00 -27.51
CA MET A 305 -4.66 7.67 -28.10
C MET A 305 -3.47 7.64 -29.05
N TRP A 306 -2.90 8.80 -29.40
CA TRP A 306 -1.78 8.91 -30.34
C TRP A 306 -0.55 8.12 -29.88
N GLY A 307 0.13 7.47 -30.82
CA GLY A 307 1.30 6.65 -30.52
C GLY A 307 1.00 5.34 -29.78
N MET A 308 -0.27 5.05 -29.47
CA MET A 308 -0.67 3.80 -28.83
C MET A 308 -0.46 2.62 -29.78
N ARG A 309 0.24 1.60 -29.30
CA ARG A 309 0.43 0.32 -30.02
C ARG A 309 -0.83 -0.54 -29.93
N LEU A 310 -1.94 -0.07 -30.50
CA LEU A 310 -3.25 -0.72 -30.42
C LEU A 310 -3.22 -2.15 -30.96
N GLY A 311 -2.42 -2.41 -32.00
CA GLY A 311 -2.20 -3.77 -32.53
C GLY A 311 -1.56 -4.74 -31.55
N PHE A 312 -0.61 -4.26 -30.75
CA PHE A 312 0.03 -5.06 -29.70
C PHE A 312 -0.96 -5.38 -28.58
N ILE A 313 -1.79 -4.40 -28.20
CA ILE A 313 -2.83 -4.57 -27.18
C ILE A 313 -3.86 -5.60 -27.63
N ALA A 314 -4.39 -5.47 -28.86
CA ALA A 314 -5.33 -6.44 -29.43
C ALA A 314 -4.75 -7.86 -29.46
N ARG A 315 -3.48 -8.01 -29.87
CA ARG A 315 -2.78 -9.31 -29.85
C ARG A 315 -2.69 -9.91 -28.44
N ASN A 316 -2.37 -9.11 -27.43
CA ASN A 316 -2.27 -9.62 -26.07
C ASN A 316 -3.63 -10.01 -25.49
N ILE A 317 -4.69 -9.25 -25.79
CA ILE A 317 -6.06 -9.62 -25.41
C ILE A 317 -6.40 -11.00 -26.00
N ARG A 318 -6.13 -11.21 -27.29
CA ARG A 318 -6.39 -12.48 -28.00
C ARG A 318 -5.58 -13.65 -27.43
N ASN A 319 -4.27 -13.46 -27.20
CA ASN A 319 -3.35 -14.58 -26.93
C ASN A 319 -3.08 -14.83 -25.45
N ARG A 320 -3.21 -13.82 -24.60
CA ARG A 320 -2.87 -13.88 -23.17
C ARG A 320 -4.06 -13.63 -22.25
N GLY A 321 -5.17 -13.09 -22.77
CA GLY A 321 -6.31 -12.70 -21.95
C GLY A 321 -6.08 -11.42 -21.16
N ASP A 322 -5.22 -10.52 -21.64
CA ASP A 322 -5.08 -9.19 -21.02
C ASP A 322 -6.46 -8.51 -20.96
N PHE A 323 -6.72 -7.75 -19.89
CA PHE A 323 -8.01 -7.07 -19.65
C PHE A 323 -9.24 -8.02 -19.56
N PHE A 324 -9.05 -9.30 -19.21
CA PHE A 324 -10.12 -10.32 -19.16
C PHE A 324 -11.45 -9.84 -18.55
N LEU A 325 -11.42 -9.22 -17.36
CA LEU A 325 -12.63 -8.75 -16.69
C LEU A 325 -13.34 -7.63 -17.45
N GLN A 326 -12.58 -6.71 -18.04
CA GLN A 326 -13.11 -5.61 -18.84
C GLN A 326 -13.69 -6.10 -20.16
N VAL A 327 -12.96 -7.00 -20.80
CA VAL A 327 -13.32 -7.67 -22.05
C VAL A 327 -14.61 -8.47 -21.87
N ALA A 328 -14.76 -9.19 -20.75
CA ALA A 328 -16.00 -9.90 -20.42
C ALA A 328 -17.17 -8.95 -20.17
N ARG A 329 -16.96 -7.83 -19.46
CA ARG A 329 -18.00 -6.82 -19.19
C ARG A 329 -18.49 -6.13 -20.48
N ASP A 330 -17.57 -5.77 -21.36
CA ASP A 330 -17.86 -5.01 -22.59
C ASP A 330 -17.90 -5.93 -23.83
N TYR A 331 -18.10 -7.24 -23.64
CA TYR A 331 -18.09 -8.25 -24.70
C TYR A 331 -19.07 -7.91 -25.84
N GLU A 332 -20.32 -7.58 -25.50
CA GLU A 332 -21.35 -7.24 -26.49
C GLU A 332 -20.98 -6.01 -27.33
N LYS A 333 -20.28 -5.03 -26.74
CA LYS A 333 -19.78 -3.86 -27.48
C LYS A 333 -18.67 -4.25 -28.44
N LEU A 334 -17.75 -5.09 -28.00
CA LEU A 334 -16.66 -5.62 -28.82
C LEU A 334 -17.18 -6.49 -29.97
N GLU A 335 -18.22 -7.28 -29.73
CA GLU A 335 -18.89 -8.07 -30.75
C GLU A 335 -19.58 -7.16 -31.79
N LYS A 336 -20.28 -6.11 -31.34
CA LYS A 336 -20.96 -5.15 -32.22
C LYS A 336 -20.01 -4.40 -33.16
N ILE A 337 -18.79 -4.06 -32.70
CA ILE A 337 -17.76 -3.43 -33.54
C ILE A 337 -16.97 -4.46 -34.37
N GLY A 338 -17.30 -5.74 -34.27
CA GLY A 338 -16.66 -6.82 -35.02
C GLY A 338 -15.23 -7.13 -34.57
N PHE A 339 -14.93 -7.03 -33.26
CA PHE A 339 -13.60 -7.33 -32.74
C PHE A 339 -13.20 -8.78 -33.05
N VAL A 340 -12.12 -8.93 -33.81
CA VAL A 340 -11.64 -10.25 -34.22
C VAL A 340 -10.96 -10.93 -33.04
N TRP A 341 -11.61 -11.94 -32.47
CA TRP A 341 -11.04 -12.79 -31.41
C TRP A 341 -10.05 -13.81 -31.95
N ASN A 342 -10.35 -14.39 -33.12
CA ASN A 342 -9.50 -15.36 -33.79
C ASN A 342 -9.08 -14.83 -35.16
N VAL A 343 -7.77 -14.53 -35.30
CA VAL A 343 -7.19 -13.99 -36.54
C VAL A 343 -7.29 -14.98 -37.71
N PHE A 344 -7.23 -16.29 -37.43
CA PHE A 344 -7.40 -17.31 -38.45
C PHE A 344 -8.86 -17.37 -38.94
N ALA A 345 -9.84 -17.18 -38.05
CA ALA A 345 -11.26 -17.10 -38.43
C ALA A 345 -11.53 -15.92 -39.38
N ALA A 346 -11.03 -14.73 -39.04
CA ALA A 346 -11.21 -13.55 -39.89
C ALA A 346 -10.46 -13.69 -41.23
N LYS A 347 -9.23 -14.21 -41.21
CA LYS A 347 -8.48 -14.47 -42.45
C LYS A 347 -9.19 -15.50 -43.33
N TRP A 348 -9.80 -16.52 -42.72
CA TRP A 348 -10.60 -17.51 -43.42
C TRP A 348 -11.82 -16.87 -44.10
N GLN A 349 -12.66 -16.20 -43.31
CA GLN A 349 -13.93 -15.63 -43.75
C GLN A 349 -13.78 -14.51 -44.80
N TYR A 350 -12.81 -13.61 -44.61
CA TYR A 350 -12.70 -12.40 -45.44
C TYR A 350 -11.63 -12.48 -46.53
N ALA A 351 -10.63 -13.36 -46.41
CA ALA A 351 -9.54 -13.44 -47.39
C ALA A 351 -9.46 -14.80 -48.08
N VAL A 352 -9.47 -15.92 -47.36
CA VAL A 352 -9.22 -17.25 -47.94
C VAL A 352 -10.44 -17.78 -48.68
N LEU A 353 -11.60 -17.86 -48.01
CA LEU A 353 -12.82 -18.41 -48.60
C LEU A 353 -13.35 -17.57 -49.80
N PRO A 354 -13.30 -16.21 -49.76
CA PRO A 354 -13.60 -15.39 -50.93
C PRO A 354 -12.59 -15.57 -52.07
N ALA A 355 -11.30 -15.77 -51.77
CA ALA A 355 -10.29 -16.05 -52.78
C ALA A 355 -10.52 -17.41 -53.46
N LEU A 356 -10.83 -18.46 -52.70
CA LEU A 356 -11.16 -19.78 -53.25
C LEU A 356 -12.40 -19.70 -54.14
N SER A 357 -13.44 -19.00 -53.69
CA SER A 357 -14.66 -18.77 -54.46
C SER A 357 -14.39 -18.01 -55.75
N THR A 358 -13.53 -16.98 -55.69
CA THR A 358 -13.12 -16.19 -56.86
C THR A 358 -12.27 -17.02 -57.82
N TYR A 359 -11.37 -17.86 -57.30
CA TYR A 359 -10.54 -18.74 -58.12
C TYR A 359 -11.40 -19.68 -58.97
N VAL A 360 -12.33 -20.40 -58.34
CA VAL A 360 -13.24 -21.33 -59.03
C VAL A 360 -14.10 -20.57 -60.05
N ARG A 361 -14.55 -19.36 -59.73
CA ARG A 361 -15.27 -18.50 -60.67
C ARG A 361 -14.44 -18.09 -61.90
N VAL A 362 -13.15 -17.82 -61.74
CA VAL A 362 -12.27 -17.35 -62.84
C VAL A 362 -11.73 -18.50 -63.68
N TYR A 363 -11.30 -19.59 -63.05
CA TYR A 363 -10.60 -20.69 -63.71
C TYR A 363 -11.50 -21.91 -63.98
N GLY A 364 -12.66 -22.00 -63.35
CA GLY A 364 -13.66 -23.04 -63.60
C GLY A 364 -13.40 -24.38 -62.89
N ASP A 365 -12.28 -24.51 -62.18
CA ASP A 365 -11.95 -25.69 -61.40
C ASP A 365 -11.29 -25.33 -60.04
N ALA A 366 -11.19 -26.33 -59.17
CA ALA A 366 -10.61 -26.22 -57.82
C ALA A 366 -9.11 -26.60 -57.78
N ASN A 367 -8.46 -26.76 -58.93
CA ASN A 367 -7.06 -27.15 -59.01
C ASN A 367 -6.15 -25.92 -58.97
N VAL A 368 -5.87 -25.42 -57.76
CA VAL A 368 -5.03 -24.24 -57.55
C VAL A 368 -3.54 -24.61 -57.65
N PRO A 369 -2.76 -24.06 -58.62
CA PRO A 369 -1.32 -24.30 -58.72
C PRO A 369 -0.59 -23.90 -57.45
N ALA A 370 0.43 -24.67 -57.03
CA ALA A 370 1.13 -24.45 -55.76
C ALA A 370 1.80 -23.05 -55.64
N ASP A 371 2.21 -22.46 -56.76
CA ASP A 371 2.84 -21.15 -56.86
C ASP A 371 1.84 -20.00 -57.02
N PHE A 372 0.54 -20.29 -57.10
CA PHE A 372 -0.49 -19.29 -57.34
C PHE A 372 -0.58 -18.29 -56.17
N VAL A 373 -0.43 -17.01 -56.52
CA VAL A 373 -0.59 -15.86 -55.62
C VAL A 373 -1.74 -15.00 -56.13
N VAL A 374 -2.66 -14.65 -55.24
CA VAL A 374 -3.84 -13.85 -55.58
C VAL A 374 -3.42 -12.49 -56.15
N PRO A 375 -3.80 -12.16 -57.39
CA PRO A 375 -3.51 -10.87 -58.02
C PRO A 375 -4.21 -9.69 -57.34
N SER A 376 -3.59 -8.51 -57.40
CA SER A 376 -4.16 -7.26 -56.86
C SER A 376 -5.15 -6.55 -57.79
N LYS A 377 -5.82 -7.28 -58.68
CA LYS A 377 -6.73 -6.74 -59.70
C LYS A 377 -8.11 -7.38 -59.56
N ASP A 378 -9.14 -6.72 -60.05
CA ASP A 378 -10.46 -7.35 -60.17
C ASP A 378 -10.36 -8.66 -60.96
N PRO A 379 -11.09 -9.72 -60.56
CA PRO A 379 -12.22 -9.74 -59.62
C PRO A 379 -11.85 -10.18 -58.19
N TRP A 380 -10.58 -10.03 -57.77
CA TRP A 380 -10.07 -10.54 -56.49
C TRP A 380 -10.33 -9.57 -55.33
N PRO A 381 -10.86 -10.04 -54.17
CA PRO A 381 -11.06 -9.20 -52.99
C PRO A 381 -9.75 -8.57 -52.49
N GLU A 382 -9.79 -7.31 -52.06
CA GLU A 382 -8.60 -6.58 -51.58
C GLU A 382 -7.86 -7.29 -50.44
N GLU A 383 -8.61 -7.86 -49.50
CA GLU A 383 -8.07 -8.62 -48.36
C GLU A 383 -7.39 -9.93 -48.77
N SER A 384 -7.65 -10.42 -49.99
CA SER A 384 -7.04 -11.61 -50.56
C SER A 384 -5.76 -11.31 -51.33
N HIS A 385 -5.44 -10.05 -51.64
CA HIS A 385 -4.31 -9.68 -52.51
C HIS A 385 -2.96 -10.15 -51.93
N GLY A 386 -2.12 -10.78 -52.76
CA GLY A 386 -0.83 -11.31 -52.33
C GLY A 386 -0.92 -12.59 -51.47
N LEU A 387 -2.12 -13.12 -51.24
CA LEU A 387 -2.29 -14.42 -50.58
C LEU A 387 -1.72 -15.52 -51.46
N LYS A 388 -0.78 -16.30 -50.92
CA LYS A 388 -0.26 -17.53 -51.54
C LYS A 388 -1.30 -18.65 -51.47
N LEU A 389 -2.38 -18.50 -52.22
CA LEU A 389 -3.53 -19.39 -52.22
C LEU A 389 -3.17 -20.78 -52.72
N GLY A 390 -2.23 -20.89 -53.66
CA GLY A 390 -1.66 -22.15 -54.11
C GLY A 390 -0.98 -22.96 -53.01
N GLU A 391 -0.09 -22.31 -52.28
CA GLU A 391 0.63 -22.91 -51.15
C GLU A 391 -0.34 -23.28 -50.01
N PHE A 392 -1.43 -22.53 -49.86
CA PHE A 392 -2.49 -22.86 -48.92
C PHE A 392 -3.28 -24.10 -49.34
N ALA A 393 -3.75 -24.17 -50.60
CA ALA A 393 -4.58 -25.27 -51.10
C ALA A 393 -3.80 -26.61 -51.14
N THR A 394 -2.51 -26.55 -51.50
CA THR A 394 -1.69 -27.75 -51.68
C THR A 394 -1.03 -28.26 -50.40
N SER A 395 -0.76 -27.39 -49.40
CA SER A 395 -0.05 -27.78 -48.17
C SER A 395 -1.01 -28.17 -47.03
N PRO A 396 -1.03 -29.45 -46.59
CA PRO A 396 -1.80 -29.87 -45.41
C PRO A 396 -1.36 -29.12 -44.14
N VAL A 397 -0.07 -28.81 -44.02
CA VAL A 397 0.50 -28.06 -42.88
C VAL A 397 -0.10 -26.66 -42.78
N ARG A 398 -0.33 -25.98 -43.91
CA ARG A 398 -0.96 -24.66 -43.91
C ARG A 398 -2.46 -24.72 -43.63
N ARG A 399 -3.13 -25.80 -44.06
CA ARG A 399 -4.55 -26.05 -43.76
C ARG A 399 -4.81 -26.39 -42.31
N LYS A 400 -3.85 -26.98 -41.59
CA LYS A 400 -3.97 -27.33 -40.16
C LYS A 400 -4.42 -26.16 -39.27
N ASN A 401 -3.93 -24.95 -39.52
CA ASN A 401 -4.31 -23.76 -38.74
C ASN A 401 -5.74 -23.26 -39.01
N PHE A 402 -6.42 -23.85 -40.00
CA PHE A 402 -7.78 -23.53 -40.40
C PHE A 402 -8.72 -24.75 -40.36
N ALA A 403 -8.29 -25.86 -39.76
CA ALA A 403 -9.01 -27.13 -39.77
C ALA A 403 -10.46 -27.00 -39.28
N ASP A 404 -10.68 -26.28 -38.17
CA ASP A 404 -12.02 -26.05 -37.62
C ASP A 404 -12.92 -25.30 -38.61
N PHE A 405 -12.38 -24.32 -39.34
CA PHE A 405 -13.15 -23.54 -40.32
C PHE A 405 -13.40 -24.30 -41.62
N ILE A 406 -12.44 -25.15 -42.02
CA ILE A 406 -12.61 -26.07 -43.16
C ILE A 406 -13.75 -27.05 -42.87
N GLU A 407 -13.89 -27.53 -41.64
CA GLU A 407 -15.01 -28.41 -41.25
C GLU A 407 -16.33 -27.64 -41.14
N ILE A 408 -16.34 -26.43 -40.58
CA ILE A 408 -17.54 -25.58 -40.49
C ILE A 408 -18.09 -25.25 -41.90
N ASP A 409 -17.22 -24.85 -42.83
CA ASP A 409 -17.59 -24.45 -44.20
C ASP A 409 -17.44 -25.59 -45.23
N ARG A 410 -17.35 -26.84 -44.78
CA ARG A 410 -17.11 -28.03 -45.62
C ARG A 410 -18.07 -28.10 -46.81
N VAL A 411 -19.37 -27.91 -46.56
CA VAL A 411 -20.41 -27.97 -47.61
C VAL A 411 -20.18 -26.92 -48.69
N GLN A 412 -19.75 -25.71 -48.29
CA GLN A 412 -19.45 -24.64 -49.23
C GLN A 412 -18.17 -24.93 -50.04
N LEU A 413 -17.15 -25.52 -49.40
CA LEU A 413 -15.91 -25.92 -50.06
C LEU A 413 -16.14 -27.07 -51.06
N GLU A 414 -16.92 -28.09 -50.68
CA GLU A 414 -17.27 -29.22 -51.54
C GLU A 414 -18.07 -28.74 -52.76
N ALA A 415 -19.00 -27.78 -52.58
CA ALA A 415 -19.73 -27.15 -53.68
C ALA A 415 -18.82 -26.37 -54.64
N LEU A 416 -17.70 -25.84 -54.14
CA LEU A 416 -16.66 -25.18 -54.95
C LEU A 416 -15.66 -26.18 -55.56
N GLY A 417 -15.76 -27.48 -55.25
CA GLY A 417 -14.87 -28.53 -55.75
C GLY A 417 -13.64 -28.80 -54.87
N PHE A 418 -13.57 -28.22 -53.67
CA PHE A 418 -12.50 -28.47 -52.71
C PHE A 418 -12.90 -29.57 -51.72
N PHE A 419 -12.31 -30.76 -51.88
CA PHE A 419 -12.51 -31.90 -50.96
C PHE A 419 -11.37 -31.98 -49.95
N TRP A 420 -11.49 -31.23 -48.85
CA TRP A 420 -10.49 -31.21 -47.79
C TRP A 420 -11.04 -31.87 -46.51
N SER A 421 -10.32 -32.82 -45.95
CA SER A 421 -10.60 -33.39 -44.62
C SER A 421 -9.68 -32.79 -43.55
N ALA A 422 -10.20 -32.56 -42.34
CA ALA A 422 -9.38 -32.17 -41.19
C ALA A 422 -8.58 -33.34 -40.59
N LEU A 423 -8.96 -34.59 -40.90
CA LEU A 423 -8.26 -35.80 -40.48
C LEU A 423 -7.21 -36.14 -41.56
N SER A 424 -5.95 -36.20 -41.14
CA SER A 424 -4.82 -36.62 -41.97
C SER A 424 -4.99 -38.08 -42.41
N ASP A 425 -4.79 -38.35 -43.71
CA ASP A 425 -4.66 -39.70 -44.27
C ASP A 425 -3.49 -40.52 -43.70
N ASP A 426 -2.69 -39.96 -42.78
CA ASP A 426 -1.55 -40.62 -42.13
C ASP A 426 -1.95 -41.64 -41.04
N ASP A 427 -3.24 -41.77 -40.68
CA ASP A 427 -3.71 -42.82 -39.74
C ASP A 427 -4.20 -44.11 -40.44
N VAL A 428 -4.10 -44.21 -41.77
CA VAL A 428 -4.50 -45.41 -42.55
C VAL A 428 -3.29 -46.14 -43.16
N SER A 429 -2.12 -46.07 -42.52
CA SER A 429 -1.01 -47.00 -42.78
C SER A 429 -0.82 -47.96 -41.60
N GLY A 430 -1.90 -48.54 -41.10
CA GLY A 430 -1.89 -49.76 -40.30
C GLY A 430 -2.23 -50.93 -41.20
N ASN A 431 -1.23 -51.71 -41.58
CA ASN A 431 -1.42 -53.06 -42.09
C ASN A 431 -2.42 -53.81 -41.21
N ASP A 432 -3.60 -54.11 -41.74
CA ASP A 432 -4.27 -55.39 -41.48
C ASP A 432 -5.07 -55.80 -42.71
N VAL A 433 -4.36 -56.56 -43.54
CA VAL A 433 -4.90 -57.42 -44.59
C VAL A 433 -5.66 -58.56 -43.90
N PHE A 434 -6.96 -58.65 -44.20
CA PHE A 434 -7.80 -59.85 -44.24
C PHE A 434 -7.73 -60.88 -43.10
N TRP A 435 -8.89 -61.14 -42.47
CA TRP A 435 -9.63 -62.40 -42.70
C TRP A 435 -11.13 -62.21 -42.45
N LEU A 436 -11.90 -62.30 -43.53
CA LEU A 436 -13.28 -62.78 -43.53
C LEU A 436 -13.26 -64.31 -43.44
N LEU A 437 -14.22 -64.88 -42.70
CA LEU A 437 -14.84 -66.22 -42.69
C LEU A 437 -15.22 -66.51 -41.22
N GLU A 438 -16.47 -66.64 -40.80
CA GLU A 438 -17.74 -67.08 -41.42
C GLU A 438 -18.92 -66.16 -41.07
#